data_AF-A0A180EV59-F1
#
_entry.id   AF-A0A180EV59-F1
#
_cell.length_a   1.000
_cell.length_b   1.000
_cell.length_c   1.000
_cell.angle_alpha   90.00
_cell.angle_beta   90.00
_cell.angle_gamma   90.00
#
_symmetry.space_group_name_H-M   'P 1'
#
loop_
_entity.id
_entity.type
_entity.pdbx_description
1 polymer ?
#
loop_
_entity_poly.entity_id
_entity_poly.type
_entity_poly.pdbx_seq_one_letter_code
_entity_poly.pdbx_strand_id
1 'polypeptide(L)'
;MTDRILSLFVGLTVLSGCSADAPDIHTVCLRDAVGNYVIKWETIPPVDGRVKIYVSRNPDEFNLKATPAVQADISRGIATYITDDNVTRQYFYLTFNDKAGLVTGARLVEMDSVLNLRDMGGYFNSDNRMTRWGMVYRSGDLSRLSTPDSLRLNSLGLKTVIDLRSSQEVELKPLNLTGVNIFRLPLTVGTMSGIRSFLCDGHMRKGDATVYMQDLYLKFLIENSETFAQALRLFLDKGNYPILFSSDLGKDGAGFLANLLFSALSVPDETITDNYLESNNYVTLSRFAGIADISTLSPEAEKALLVLLSADNSFLSPLRQKVRADYGTFPEYLGSALGFPPKSCAKLQDILLY
;
A
#
# COMPACT_ATOMS: atom_id res chain seq x y z
N MET A 1 20.59 -0.42 18.78
CA MET A 1 19.36 -0.51 17.95
C MET A 1 19.72 -0.21 16.50
N THR A 2 20.78 -0.86 16.00
CA THR A 2 21.52 -0.50 14.77
C THR A 2 21.40 -1.57 13.67
N ASP A 3 20.67 -2.67 13.92
CA ASP A 3 20.69 -3.85 13.03
C ASP A 3 19.43 -4.01 12.16
N ARG A 4 18.59 -2.98 12.01
CA ARG A 4 17.34 -3.07 11.22
C ARG A 4 17.40 -2.50 9.80
N ILE A 5 18.59 -2.17 9.30
CA ILE A 5 18.76 -1.50 7.99
C ILE A 5 19.35 -2.42 6.91
N LEU A 6 19.76 -3.64 7.25
CA LEU A 6 20.31 -4.58 6.26
C LEU A 6 19.17 -5.32 5.53
N SER A 7 19.17 -5.19 4.21
CA SER A 7 18.37 -5.93 3.22
C SER A 7 16.94 -5.44 2.98
N LEU A 8 16.80 -4.40 2.13
CA LEU A 8 15.51 -3.94 1.58
C LEU A 8 15.38 -4.20 0.05
N PHE A 9 16.29 -4.96 -0.54
CA PHE A 9 16.13 -5.46 -1.92
C PHE A 9 15.74 -6.95 -1.86
N VAL A 10 14.47 -7.23 -1.58
CA VAL A 10 13.88 -8.57 -1.75
C VAL A 10 12.79 -8.44 -2.80
N GLY A 11 12.89 -9.27 -3.85
CA GLY A 11 11.98 -9.33 -5.00
C GLY A 11 12.59 -8.77 -6.29
N LEU A 12 13.52 -9.52 -6.93
CA LEU A 12 14.06 -9.20 -8.25
C LEU A 12 13.51 -10.17 -9.30
N THR A 13 12.50 -9.76 -10.05
CA THR A 13 12.25 -10.29 -11.40
C THR A 13 13.00 -9.43 -12.40
N VAL A 14 14.09 -9.95 -12.93
CA VAL A 14 14.85 -9.35 -14.03
C VAL A 14 14.08 -9.60 -15.32
N LEU A 15 13.50 -8.54 -15.89
CA LEU A 15 13.07 -8.53 -17.29
C LEU A 15 13.79 -7.39 -18.00
N SER A 16 14.86 -7.77 -18.68
CA SER A 16 15.69 -6.91 -19.52
C SER A 16 14.89 -6.40 -20.73
N GLY A 17 14.47 -5.14 -20.68
CA GLY A 17 13.95 -4.40 -21.83
C GLY A 17 15.06 -3.57 -22.48
N CYS A 18 15.36 -3.84 -23.75
CA CYS A 18 16.49 -3.26 -24.48
C CYS A 18 16.44 -1.72 -24.60
N SER A 19 17.42 -1.07 -23.96
CA SER A 19 18.08 0.16 -24.40
C SER A 19 19.54 0.05 -23.94
N ALA A 20 20.49 -0.06 -24.88
CA ALA A 20 21.85 -0.50 -24.58
C ALA A 20 22.73 0.49 -23.78
N ASP A 21 22.26 1.71 -23.45
CA ASP A 21 23.14 2.78 -22.93
C ASP A 21 22.68 3.50 -21.65
N ALA A 22 21.57 3.10 -21.03
CA ALA A 22 21.10 3.68 -19.76
C ALA A 22 21.07 2.61 -18.67
N PRO A 23 21.67 2.85 -17.48
CA PRO A 23 21.59 1.88 -16.39
C PRO A 23 20.15 1.77 -15.89
N ASP A 24 19.77 0.57 -15.43
CA ASP A 24 18.58 0.39 -14.61
C ASP A 24 18.82 1.07 -13.27
N ILE A 25 17.85 1.87 -12.81
CA ILE A 25 17.96 2.64 -11.56
C ILE A 25 16.86 2.21 -10.61
N HIS A 26 17.25 1.75 -9.44
CA HIS A 26 16.35 1.44 -8.35
C HIS A 26 16.50 2.46 -7.23
N THR A 27 15.39 2.88 -6.62
CA THR A 27 15.43 3.81 -5.48
C THR A 27 14.55 3.35 -4.35
N VAL A 28 14.95 3.70 -3.13
CA VAL A 28 14.16 3.55 -1.92
C VAL A 28 14.26 4.85 -1.15
N CYS A 29 13.12 5.35 -0.70
CA CYS A 29 13.05 6.53 0.17
C CYS A 29 12.35 6.14 1.47
N LEU A 30 12.96 6.51 2.60
CA LEU A 30 12.47 6.23 3.95
C LEU A 30 12.45 7.53 4.74
N ARG A 31 11.58 7.62 5.74
CA ARG A 31 11.71 8.64 6.80
C ARG A 31 12.46 8.06 7.98
N ASP A 32 13.37 8.85 8.55
CA ASP A 32 14.00 8.52 9.83
C ASP A 32 13.15 9.03 11.01
N ALA A 33 13.53 8.66 12.23
CA ALA A 33 12.76 8.96 13.43
C ALA A 33 12.63 10.45 13.77
N VAL A 34 13.44 11.33 13.17
CA VAL A 34 13.33 12.79 13.35
C VAL A 34 12.65 13.47 12.15
N GLY A 35 12.31 12.69 11.12
CA GLY A 35 11.52 13.09 9.96
C GLY A 35 12.34 13.48 8.72
N ASN A 36 13.66 13.25 8.72
CA ASN A 36 14.45 13.44 7.51
C ASN A 36 14.13 12.34 6.50
N TYR A 37 14.39 12.62 5.22
CA TYR A 37 14.23 11.64 4.16
C TYR A 37 15.58 11.02 3.82
N VAL A 38 15.68 9.71 4.01
CA VAL A 38 16.84 8.90 3.62
C VAL A 38 16.56 8.27 2.27
N ILE A 39 17.31 8.71 1.26
CA ILE A 39 17.13 8.33 -0.14
C ILE A 39 18.31 7.45 -0.53
N LYS A 40 18.00 6.22 -0.94
CA LYS A 40 18.97 5.22 -1.39
C LYS A 40 18.74 4.92 -2.86
N TRP A 41 19.81 4.59 -3.57
CA TRP A 41 19.74 4.19 -4.97
C TRP A 41 20.79 3.13 -5.31
N GLU A 42 20.51 2.39 -6.38
CA GLU A 42 21.44 1.48 -7.03
C GLU A 42 21.29 1.64 -8.55
N THR A 43 22.40 1.48 -9.28
CA THR A 43 22.43 1.51 -10.75
C THR A 43 22.99 0.19 -11.28
N ILE A 44 22.34 -0.40 -12.28
CA ILE A 44 22.77 -1.66 -12.88
C ILE A 44 22.95 -1.43 -14.41
N PRO A 45 24.17 -1.52 -14.96
CA PRO A 45 25.44 -1.68 -14.25
C PRO A 45 25.80 -0.45 -13.38
N PRO A 46 26.77 -0.56 -12.45
CA PRO A 46 27.26 0.57 -11.67
C PRO A 46 27.74 1.73 -12.56
N VAL A 47 27.35 2.96 -12.20
CA VAL A 47 27.73 4.17 -12.93
C VAL A 47 28.41 5.18 -12.00
N ASP A 48 29.51 5.75 -12.47
CA ASP A 48 30.21 6.84 -11.77
C ASP A 48 29.59 8.21 -12.07
N GLY A 49 29.88 9.18 -11.20
CA GLY A 49 29.50 10.58 -11.39
C GLY A 49 28.59 11.08 -10.28
N ARG A 50 27.63 11.94 -10.62
CA ARG A 50 26.86 12.72 -9.65
C ARG A 50 25.36 12.47 -9.76
N VAL A 51 24.73 12.30 -8.60
CA VAL A 51 23.27 12.38 -8.48
C VAL A 51 22.89 13.79 -8.00
N LYS A 52 21.89 14.38 -8.64
CA LYS A 52 21.21 15.59 -8.17
C LYS A 52 19.79 15.24 -7.78
N ILE A 53 19.41 15.62 -6.57
CA ILE A 53 18.11 15.31 -5.98
C ILE A 53 17.33 16.62 -5.83
N TYR A 54 16.17 16.68 -6.48
CA TYR A 54 15.24 17.79 -6.42
C TYR A 54 14.06 17.39 -5.53
N VAL A 55 13.52 18.34 -4.77
CA VAL A 55 12.41 18.11 -3.84
C VAL A 55 11.15 18.84 -4.32
N SER A 56 9.99 18.23 -4.12
CA SER A 56 8.69 18.85 -4.36
C SER A 56 7.61 18.28 -3.44
N ARG A 57 6.58 19.08 -3.18
CA ARG A 57 5.34 18.63 -2.55
C ARG A 57 4.36 18.00 -3.54
N ASN A 58 4.60 18.20 -4.85
CA ASN A 58 3.84 17.62 -5.94
C ASN A 58 4.72 16.63 -6.72
N PRO A 59 4.40 15.32 -6.74
CA PRO A 59 5.22 14.31 -7.40
C PRO A 59 5.21 14.40 -8.94
N ASP A 60 4.42 15.30 -9.53
CA ASP A 60 4.39 15.54 -10.98
C ASP A 60 5.10 16.83 -11.39
N GLU A 61 5.56 17.65 -10.43
CA GLU A 61 6.13 18.98 -10.69
C GLU A 61 7.43 19.21 -9.92
N PHE A 62 8.56 19.25 -10.64
CA PHE A 62 9.89 19.52 -10.07
C PHE A 62 10.56 20.70 -10.78
N ASN A 63 11.12 21.64 -10.01
CA ASN A 63 11.90 22.74 -10.57
C ASN A 63 13.36 22.33 -10.79
N LEU A 64 13.64 21.72 -11.96
CA LEU A 64 14.98 21.25 -12.31
C LEU A 64 15.99 22.37 -12.60
N LYS A 65 15.52 23.62 -12.75
CA LYS A 65 16.37 24.81 -12.92
C LYS A 65 16.87 25.38 -11.59
N ALA A 66 16.25 24.99 -10.47
CA ALA A 66 16.71 25.39 -9.15
C ALA A 66 17.97 24.63 -8.73
N THR A 67 18.64 25.13 -7.69
CA THR A 67 19.68 24.37 -7.01
C THR A 67 19.09 23.05 -6.47
N PRO A 68 19.73 21.89 -6.73
CA PRO A 68 19.29 20.62 -6.16
C PRO A 68 19.26 20.69 -4.63
N ALA A 69 18.25 20.06 -4.03
CA ALA A 69 18.12 19.97 -2.58
C ALA A 69 19.27 19.17 -1.96
N VAL A 70 19.74 18.13 -2.66
CA VAL A 70 20.91 17.35 -2.27
C VAL A 70 21.72 16.99 -3.52
N GLN A 71 23.05 16.91 -3.38
CA GLN A 71 23.94 16.31 -4.37
C GLN A 71 24.88 15.32 -3.70
N ALA A 72 25.17 14.21 -4.37
CA ALA A 72 26.09 13.20 -3.90
C ALA A 72 26.78 12.49 -5.07
N ASP A 73 27.87 11.79 -4.79
CA ASP A 73 28.47 10.88 -5.76
C ASP A 73 27.57 9.64 -5.90
N ILE A 74 27.37 9.15 -7.13
CA ILE A 74 26.48 8.01 -7.39
C ILE A 74 26.95 6.76 -6.63
N SER A 75 28.26 6.55 -6.54
CA SER A 75 28.89 5.44 -5.81
C SER A 75 28.59 5.42 -4.30
N ARG A 76 28.12 6.54 -3.73
CA ARG A 76 27.70 6.59 -2.33
C ARG A 76 26.42 5.78 -2.08
N GLY A 77 25.53 5.66 -3.07
CA GLY A 77 24.27 4.90 -2.97
C GLY A 77 23.25 5.44 -1.97
N ILE A 78 23.53 6.56 -1.30
CA ILE A 78 22.66 7.14 -0.25
C ILE A 78 22.88 8.64 -0.09
N ALA A 79 21.79 9.37 0.18
CA ALA A 79 21.78 10.75 0.58
C ALA A 79 20.64 11.01 1.59
N THR A 80 20.77 12.07 2.38
CA THR A 80 19.74 12.47 3.35
C THR A 80 19.30 13.90 3.05
N TYR A 81 17.98 14.10 2.92
CA TYR A 81 17.36 15.41 2.88
C TYR A 81 16.87 15.78 4.28
N ILE A 82 17.46 16.83 4.86
CA ILE A 82 17.13 17.32 6.20
C ILE A 82 15.97 18.30 6.10
N THR A 83 14.96 18.14 6.96
CA THR A 83 13.76 18.98 6.96
C THR A 83 13.25 19.17 8.39
N ASP A 84 12.67 20.35 8.64
CA ASP A 84 11.90 20.66 9.85
C ASP A 84 10.38 20.51 9.61
N ASP A 85 9.95 20.44 8.36
CA ASP A 85 8.57 20.13 7.96
C ASP A 85 8.28 18.63 8.08
N ASN A 86 7.72 18.24 9.23
CA ASN A 86 7.31 16.87 9.54
C ASN A 86 5.83 16.57 9.30
N VAL A 87 5.12 17.53 8.71
CA VAL A 87 3.69 17.42 8.42
C VAL A 87 3.46 17.22 6.93
N THR A 88 4.18 17.96 6.09
CA THR A 88 3.98 17.91 4.64
C THR A 88 4.84 16.84 4.02
N ARG A 89 4.19 16.00 3.20
CA ARG A 89 4.86 14.97 2.42
C ARG A 89 5.74 15.60 1.35
N GLN A 90 6.94 15.04 1.18
CA GLN A 90 7.90 15.44 0.16
C GLN A 90 8.18 14.27 -0.78
N TYR A 91 8.35 14.59 -2.06
CA TYR A 91 8.76 13.71 -3.13
C TYR A 91 10.07 14.20 -3.71
N PHE A 92 10.81 13.28 -4.32
CA PHE A 92 12.14 13.55 -4.82
C PHE A 92 12.27 13.10 -6.27
N TYR A 93 12.86 13.94 -7.11
CA TYR A 93 13.27 13.58 -8.45
C TYR A 93 14.79 13.47 -8.49
N LEU A 94 15.29 12.29 -8.85
CA LEU A 94 16.72 12.02 -8.94
C LEU A 94 17.16 12.07 -10.39
N THR A 95 18.22 12.81 -10.67
CA THR A 95 18.90 12.79 -11.98
C THR A 95 20.31 12.25 -11.80
N PHE A 96 20.74 11.39 -12.72
CA PHE A 96 22.04 10.74 -12.69
C PHE A 96 22.85 11.26 -13.87
N ASN A 97 23.95 11.97 -13.60
CA ASN A 97 24.75 12.65 -14.63
C ASN A 97 23.91 13.53 -15.56
N ASP A 98 22.95 14.27 -14.98
CA ASP A 98 22.04 15.18 -15.68
C ASP A 98 21.13 14.52 -16.73
N LYS A 99 21.04 13.19 -16.74
CA LYS A 99 20.05 12.44 -17.51
C LYS A 99 18.71 12.39 -16.78
N ALA A 100 17.64 12.18 -17.55
CA ALA A 100 16.32 11.89 -16.99
C ALA A 100 16.42 10.74 -15.99
N GLY A 101 15.82 10.91 -14.82
CA GLY A 101 15.71 9.85 -13.83
C GLY A 101 14.28 9.72 -13.33
N LEU A 102 14.12 9.35 -12.07
CA LEU A 102 12.85 8.85 -11.54
C LEU A 102 12.41 9.56 -10.27
N VAL A 103 11.09 9.55 -10.06
CA VAL A 103 10.44 10.09 -8.87
C VAL A 103 10.44 9.03 -7.76
N THR A 104 10.77 9.44 -6.53
CA THR A 104 10.71 8.58 -5.34
C THR A 104 10.12 9.33 -4.15
N GLY A 105 9.57 8.59 -3.20
CA GLY A 105 8.95 9.14 -2.00
C GLY A 105 8.90 8.10 -0.89
N ALA A 106 8.80 8.56 0.36
CA ALA A 106 8.75 7.66 1.50
C ALA A 106 7.38 6.97 1.56
N ARG A 107 7.28 5.68 1.26
CA ARG A 107 5.98 5.00 1.09
C ARG A 107 5.07 5.06 2.32
N LEU A 108 5.64 4.86 3.51
CA LEU A 108 4.92 4.99 4.77
C LEU A 108 4.57 6.46 5.03
N VAL A 109 3.31 6.72 5.38
CA VAL A 109 2.91 7.97 6.00
C VAL A 109 2.94 7.74 7.50
N GLU A 110 3.82 8.44 8.21
CA GLU A 110 3.99 8.25 9.66
C GLU A 110 2.77 8.77 10.41
N MET A 111 2.14 7.89 11.19
CA MET A 111 0.93 8.20 11.93
C MET A 111 1.00 7.65 13.37
N ASP A 112 0.51 8.43 14.31
CA ASP A 112 0.54 8.12 15.74
C ASP A 112 -0.53 7.11 16.12
N SER A 113 -1.72 7.19 15.50
CA SER A 113 -2.87 6.33 15.79
C SER A 113 -3.31 5.49 14.60
N VAL A 114 -3.11 5.95 13.37
CA VAL A 114 -3.47 5.18 12.15
C VAL A 114 -2.45 4.09 11.87
N LEU A 115 -2.94 2.88 11.63
CA LEU A 115 -2.11 1.76 11.20
C LEU A 115 -2.01 1.73 9.68
N ASN A 116 -0.87 1.25 9.17
CA ASN A 116 -0.77 0.75 7.81
C ASN A 116 -1.15 1.80 6.73
N LEU A 117 -0.96 3.10 7.02
CA LEU A 117 -1.18 4.19 6.06
C LEU A 117 0.00 4.28 5.10
N ARG A 118 -0.20 3.91 3.84
CA ARG A 118 0.86 3.88 2.81
C ARG A 118 0.38 4.41 1.48
N ASP A 119 1.31 5.06 0.78
CA ASP A 119 1.20 5.43 -0.63
C ASP A 119 1.36 4.19 -1.52
N MET A 120 0.57 4.12 -2.60
CA MET A 120 0.58 3.04 -3.58
C MET A 120 1.43 3.38 -4.82
N GLY A 121 2.19 4.47 -4.78
CA GLY A 121 3.18 4.87 -5.78
C GLY A 121 4.48 4.06 -5.73
N GLY A 122 5.26 4.16 -6.81
CA GLY A 122 6.61 3.62 -6.91
C GLY A 122 6.70 2.12 -7.22
N TYR A 123 5.63 1.50 -7.70
CA TYR A 123 5.65 0.11 -8.16
C TYR A 123 5.74 0.06 -9.68
N PHE A 124 6.59 -0.80 -10.22
CA PHE A 124 6.72 -0.96 -11.67
C PHE A 124 5.75 -2.02 -12.16
N ASN A 125 5.09 -1.73 -13.28
CA ASN A 125 4.30 -2.71 -14.00
C ASN A 125 5.18 -3.54 -14.96
N SER A 126 4.55 -4.52 -15.60
CA SER A 126 5.24 -5.43 -16.55
C SER A 126 5.81 -4.71 -17.79
N ASP A 127 5.37 -3.49 -18.08
CA ASP A 127 5.87 -2.63 -19.17
C ASP A 127 6.90 -1.59 -18.67
N ASN A 128 7.42 -1.78 -17.45
CA ASN A 128 8.37 -0.87 -16.79
C ASN A 128 7.84 0.56 -16.58
N ARG A 129 6.52 0.74 -16.51
CA ARG A 129 5.87 1.99 -16.12
C ARG A 129 5.61 1.99 -14.62
N MET A 130 5.91 3.10 -13.96
CA MET A 130 5.82 3.23 -12.51
C MET A 130 4.47 3.80 -12.07
N THR A 131 3.89 3.26 -11.00
CA THR A 131 2.70 3.83 -10.35
C THR A 131 3.00 5.23 -9.81
N ARG A 132 2.12 6.18 -10.13
CA ARG A 132 2.24 7.58 -9.73
C ARG A 132 2.17 7.72 -8.22
N TRP A 133 3.12 8.47 -7.68
CA TRP A 133 3.17 8.80 -6.27
C TRP A 133 2.04 9.77 -5.90
N GLY A 134 1.57 9.69 -4.66
CA GLY A 134 0.59 10.63 -4.12
C GLY A 134 -0.82 10.53 -4.67
N MET A 135 -1.11 9.56 -5.55
CA MET A 135 -2.42 9.38 -6.18
C MET A 135 -3.34 8.48 -5.34
N VAL A 136 -2.83 7.35 -4.88
CA VAL A 136 -3.63 6.35 -4.15
C VAL A 136 -2.94 5.99 -2.85
N TYR A 137 -3.72 5.94 -1.77
CA TYR A 137 -3.28 5.52 -0.45
C TYR A 137 -4.15 4.38 0.06
N ARG A 138 -3.58 3.53 0.92
CA ARG A 138 -4.30 2.55 1.72
C ARG A 138 -4.08 2.79 3.20
N SER A 139 -5.05 2.48 4.05
CA SER A 139 -4.89 2.60 5.51
C SER A 139 -5.74 1.61 6.30
N GLY A 140 -5.41 1.49 7.59
CA GLY A 140 -6.36 1.02 8.61
C GLY A 140 -7.39 2.08 8.99
N ASP A 141 -8.03 1.85 10.13
CA ASP A 141 -9.11 2.68 10.66
C ASP A 141 -8.68 4.15 10.85
N LEU A 142 -9.52 5.07 10.37
CA LEU A 142 -9.34 6.52 10.45
C LEU A 142 -10.28 7.18 11.47
N SER A 143 -11.04 6.40 12.24
CA SER A 143 -12.04 6.94 13.19
C SER A 143 -11.43 7.68 14.39
N ARG A 144 -10.16 7.40 14.72
CA ARG A 144 -9.47 7.91 15.91
C ARG A 144 -8.17 8.61 15.53
N LEU A 145 -8.26 9.74 14.83
CA LEU A 145 -7.11 10.56 14.53
C LEU A 145 -6.70 11.39 15.75
N SER A 146 -5.40 11.40 16.06
CA SER A 146 -4.83 12.45 16.90
C SER A 146 -4.84 13.79 16.16
N THR A 147 -4.60 14.90 16.87
CA THR A 147 -4.45 16.22 16.23
C THR A 147 -3.29 16.24 15.24
N PRO A 148 -2.07 15.73 15.56
CA PRO A 148 -1.00 15.59 14.57
C PRO A 148 -1.38 14.74 13.36
N ASP A 149 -2.07 13.62 13.56
CA ASP A 149 -2.50 12.74 12.48
C ASP A 149 -3.53 13.41 11.57
N SER A 150 -4.43 14.22 12.13
CA SER A 150 -5.37 15.03 11.35
C SER A 150 -4.63 16.02 10.45
N LEU A 151 -3.57 16.68 10.95
CA LEU A 151 -2.75 17.59 10.15
C LEU A 151 -1.99 16.85 9.04
N ARG A 152 -1.41 15.68 9.33
CA ARG A 152 -0.71 14.86 8.34
C ARG A 152 -1.66 14.29 7.29
N LEU A 153 -2.85 13.85 7.68
CA LEU A 153 -3.86 13.35 6.75
C LEU A 153 -4.36 14.49 5.83
N ASN A 154 -4.61 15.67 6.39
CA ASN A 154 -5.01 16.85 5.62
C ASN A 154 -3.92 17.30 4.64
N SER A 155 -2.64 17.15 5.00
CA SER A 155 -1.52 17.51 4.12
C SER A 155 -1.41 16.63 2.88
N LEU A 156 -2.03 15.44 2.87
CA LEU A 156 -2.13 14.58 1.69
C LEU A 156 -3.09 15.13 0.63
N GLY A 157 -3.94 16.12 0.98
CA GLY A 157 -4.88 16.74 0.05
C GLY A 157 -5.90 15.77 -0.54
N LEU A 158 -6.29 14.73 0.23
CA LEU A 158 -7.23 13.71 -0.21
C LEU A 158 -8.52 14.35 -0.73
N LYS A 159 -9.04 13.86 -1.86
CA LYS A 159 -10.37 14.23 -2.35
C LYS A 159 -11.41 13.17 -2.02
N THR A 160 -10.98 11.91 -1.94
CA THR A 160 -11.88 10.78 -1.78
C THR A 160 -11.37 9.80 -0.75
N VAL A 161 -12.28 9.29 0.08
CA VAL A 161 -12.06 8.17 1.00
C VAL A 161 -13.05 7.06 0.68
N ILE A 162 -12.55 5.86 0.44
CA ILE A 162 -13.34 4.63 0.29
C ILE A 162 -13.27 3.86 1.62
N ASP A 163 -14.38 3.84 2.36
CA ASP A 163 -14.46 3.14 3.66
C ASP A 163 -15.05 1.74 3.45
N LEU A 164 -14.20 0.72 3.56
CA LEU A 164 -14.57 -0.70 3.41
C LEU A 164 -15.00 -1.35 4.73
N ARG A 165 -14.97 -0.62 5.85
CA ARG A 165 -15.39 -1.17 7.15
C ARG A 165 -16.87 -1.55 7.10
N SER A 166 -17.22 -2.62 7.80
CA SER A 166 -18.59 -3.09 7.91
C SER A 166 -19.49 -2.03 8.54
N SER A 167 -20.80 -2.14 8.29
CA SER A 167 -21.78 -1.22 8.87
C SER A 167 -21.68 -1.12 10.40
N GLN A 168 -21.43 -2.24 11.07
CA GLN A 168 -21.26 -2.30 12.53
C GLN A 168 -20.00 -1.55 13.00
N GLU A 169 -18.88 -1.71 12.31
CA GLU A 169 -17.62 -1.02 12.66
C GLU A 169 -17.77 0.50 12.52
N VAL A 170 -18.44 0.97 11.47
CA VAL A 170 -18.68 2.40 11.27
C VAL A 170 -19.68 2.97 12.29
N GLU A 171 -20.71 2.21 12.66
CA GLU A 171 -21.67 2.64 13.70
C GLU A 171 -20.97 2.82 15.06
N LEU A 172 -20.08 1.90 15.43
CA LEU A 172 -19.29 1.97 16.66
C LEU A 172 -18.20 3.05 16.59
N LYS A 173 -17.66 3.31 15.39
CA LYS A 173 -16.51 4.18 15.15
C LYS A 173 -16.71 5.02 13.88
N PRO A 174 -17.59 6.04 13.90
CA PRO A 174 -17.87 6.86 12.73
C PRO A 174 -16.65 7.66 12.26
N LEU A 175 -16.52 7.88 10.95
CA LEU A 175 -15.50 8.77 10.39
C LEU A 175 -15.95 10.22 10.51
N ASN A 176 -15.09 11.07 11.08
CA ASN A 176 -15.31 12.50 11.21
C ASN A 176 -14.29 13.27 10.37
N LEU A 177 -14.28 13.02 9.05
CA LEU A 177 -13.42 13.72 8.09
C LEU A 177 -14.23 14.81 7.38
N THR A 178 -13.63 15.98 7.19
CA THR A 178 -14.26 17.12 6.51
C THR A 178 -13.52 17.43 5.20
N GLY A 179 -14.23 18.02 4.23
CA GLY A 179 -13.62 18.42 2.95
C GLY A 179 -13.25 17.27 2.00
N VAL A 180 -13.66 16.03 2.31
CA VAL A 180 -13.41 14.83 1.50
C VAL A 180 -14.71 14.10 1.17
N ASN A 181 -14.79 13.51 -0.01
CA ASN A 181 -15.91 12.65 -0.40
C ASN A 181 -15.73 11.26 0.23
N ILE A 182 -16.66 10.83 1.07
CA ILE A 182 -16.61 9.50 1.70
C ILE A 182 -17.58 8.56 0.99
N PHE A 183 -17.06 7.54 0.31
CA PHE A 183 -17.83 6.43 -0.25
C PHE A 183 -17.78 5.24 0.71
N ARG A 184 -18.92 4.91 1.30
CA ARG A 184 -19.06 3.76 2.19
C ARG A 184 -19.41 2.53 1.38
N LEU A 185 -18.49 1.57 1.33
CA LEU A 185 -18.62 0.32 0.58
C LEU A 185 -18.38 -0.85 1.54
N PRO A 186 -19.32 -1.12 2.46
CA PRO A 186 -19.09 -2.03 3.57
C PRO A 186 -18.88 -3.47 3.10
N LEU A 187 -17.83 -4.09 3.62
CA LEU A 187 -17.63 -5.53 3.47
C LEU A 187 -18.56 -6.30 4.42
N THR A 188 -19.06 -7.45 3.94
CA THR A 188 -20.00 -8.31 4.68
C THR A 188 -19.30 -9.46 5.40
N VAL A 189 -18.02 -9.71 5.09
CA VAL A 189 -17.19 -10.78 5.66
C VAL A 189 -15.87 -10.19 6.18
N GLY A 190 -15.22 -10.92 7.10
CA GLY A 190 -13.93 -10.49 7.66
C GLY A 190 -14.02 -9.32 8.64
N THR A 191 -15.18 -9.15 9.27
CA THR A 191 -15.40 -8.08 10.26
C THR A 191 -14.67 -8.39 11.57
N MET A 192 -14.32 -7.35 12.34
CA MET A 192 -13.73 -7.56 13.67
C MET A 192 -14.67 -8.29 14.64
N SER A 193 -15.99 -8.13 14.48
CA SER A 193 -16.97 -8.88 15.27
C SER A 193 -16.94 -10.37 14.94
N GLY A 194 -16.82 -10.74 13.66
CA GLY A 194 -16.67 -12.13 13.23
C GLY A 194 -15.40 -12.76 13.79
N ILE A 195 -14.27 -12.04 13.70
CA ILE A 195 -12.98 -12.48 14.28
C ILE A 195 -13.08 -12.64 15.80
N ARG A 196 -13.71 -11.68 16.50
CA ARG A 196 -13.90 -11.76 17.94
C ARG A 196 -14.76 -12.96 18.35
N SER A 197 -15.88 -13.19 17.65
CA SER A 197 -16.71 -14.38 17.89
C SER A 197 -15.89 -15.64 17.70
N PHE A 198 -15.18 -15.73 16.57
CA PHE A 198 -14.33 -16.86 16.22
C PHE A 198 -13.26 -17.15 17.29
N LEU A 199 -12.66 -16.12 17.90
CA LEU A 199 -11.69 -16.27 18.99
C LEU A 199 -12.33 -16.66 20.33
N CYS A 200 -13.50 -16.11 20.66
CA CYS A 200 -14.15 -16.31 21.97
C CYS A 200 -14.87 -17.65 22.11
N ASP A 201 -15.12 -18.37 21.01
CA ASP A 201 -15.78 -19.69 21.03
C ASP A 201 -14.90 -20.82 21.63
N GLY A 202 -13.64 -20.53 22.01
CA GLY A 202 -12.82 -21.36 22.91
C GLY A 202 -12.24 -22.65 22.35
N HIS A 203 -12.59 -23.06 21.12
CA HIS A 203 -12.10 -24.29 20.48
C HIS A 203 -10.88 -24.09 19.56
N MET A 204 -10.33 -22.88 19.55
CA MET A 204 -9.42 -22.40 18.50
C MET A 204 -7.99 -22.90 18.61
N ARG A 205 -7.45 -23.41 17.49
CA ARG A 205 -6.03 -23.69 17.30
C ARG A 205 -5.46 -22.82 16.17
N LYS A 206 -4.13 -22.72 16.13
CA LYS A 206 -3.39 -21.97 15.09
C LYS A 206 -3.78 -22.37 13.65
N GLY A 207 -4.01 -23.65 13.41
CA GLY A 207 -4.42 -24.16 12.10
C GLY A 207 -5.79 -23.65 11.64
N ASP A 208 -6.74 -23.54 12.57
CA ASP A 208 -8.09 -23.08 12.30
C ASP A 208 -8.10 -21.61 11.85
N ALA A 209 -7.22 -20.78 12.45
CA ALA A 209 -7.03 -19.39 12.02
C ALA A 209 -6.51 -19.27 10.58
N THR A 210 -5.64 -20.18 10.15
CA THR A 210 -5.11 -20.17 8.77
C THR A 210 -6.22 -20.51 7.78
N VAL A 211 -7.00 -21.55 8.07
CA VAL A 211 -8.14 -21.97 7.23
C VAL A 211 -9.20 -20.86 7.18
N TYR A 212 -9.50 -20.24 8.32
CA TYR A 212 -10.41 -19.09 8.39
C TYR A 212 -9.97 -17.95 7.47
N MET A 213 -8.68 -17.59 7.46
CA MET A 213 -8.17 -16.54 6.57
C MET A 213 -8.26 -16.94 5.10
N GLN A 214 -7.97 -18.20 4.77
CA GLN A 214 -8.12 -18.72 3.40
C GLN A 214 -9.58 -18.61 2.92
N ASP A 215 -10.53 -19.05 3.74
CA ASP A 215 -11.96 -18.94 3.46
C ASP A 215 -12.40 -17.48 3.32
N LEU A 216 -11.88 -16.59 4.17
CA LEU A 216 -12.17 -15.16 4.11
C LEU A 216 -11.78 -14.56 2.75
N TYR A 217 -10.57 -14.85 2.25
CA TYR A 217 -10.13 -14.35 0.94
C TYR A 217 -10.97 -14.93 -0.21
N LEU A 218 -11.41 -16.19 -0.11
CA LEU A 218 -12.36 -16.76 -1.08
C LEU A 218 -13.71 -16.05 -1.03
N LYS A 219 -14.20 -15.67 0.16
CA LYS A 219 -15.44 -14.91 0.30
C LYS A 219 -15.33 -13.50 -0.26
N PHE A 220 -14.19 -12.83 -0.15
CA PHE A 220 -13.99 -11.54 -0.83
C PHE A 220 -14.17 -11.65 -2.36
N LEU A 221 -13.65 -12.74 -2.96
CA LEU A 221 -13.79 -13.01 -4.39
C LEU A 221 -15.25 -13.26 -4.81
N ILE A 222 -16.05 -13.94 -3.97
CA ILE A 222 -17.38 -14.43 -4.36
C ILE A 222 -18.49 -13.50 -3.83
N GLU A 223 -18.48 -13.22 -2.53
CA GLU A 223 -19.57 -12.56 -1.80
C GLU A 223 -19.47 -11.03 -1.85
N ASN A 224 -18.26 -10.45 -1.97
CA ASN A 224 -18.05 -9.00 -2.03
C ASN A 224 -17.57 -8.48 -3.39
N SER A 225 -17.70 -9.30 -4.45
CA SER A 225 -17.31 -8.95 -5.82
C SER A 225 -17.88 -7.59 -6.26
N GLU A 226 -19.18 -7.36 -6.08
CA GLU A 226 -19.83 -6.09 -6.45
C GLU A 226 -19.30 -4.89 -5.63
N THR A 227 -19.05 -5.07 -4.33
CA THR A 227 -18.44 -4.02 -3.48
C THR A 227 -17.07 -3.61 -4.02
N PHE A 228 -16.23 -4.58 -4.37
CA PHE A 228 -14.91 -4.31 -4.96
C PHE A 228 -15.02 -3.74 -6.39
N ALA A 229 -16.00 -4.17 -7.19
CA ALA A 229 -16.27 -3.60 -8.50
C ALA A 229 -16.64 -2.11 -8.42
N GLN A 230 -17.49 -1.73 -7.45
CA GLN A 230 -17.84 -0.33 -7.20
C GLN A 230 -16.61 0.48 -6.78
N ALA A 231 -15.78 -0.06 -5.88
CA ALA A 231 -14.53 0.59 -5.48
C ALA A 231 -13.59 0.80 -6.67
N LEU A 232 -13.41 -0.21 -7.54
CA LEU A 232 -12.58 -0.12 -8.74
C LEU A 232 -13.04 0.98 -9.70
N ARG A 233 -14.36 1.16 -9.86
CA ARG A 233 -14.92 2.21 -10.73
C ARG A 233 -14.59 3.63 -10.23
N LEU A 234 -14.45 3.83 -8.92
CA LEU A 234 -14.08 5.15 -8.36
C LEU A 234 -12.69 5.60 -8.82
N PHE A 235 -11.76 4.67 -9.09
CA PHE A 235 -10.43 5.00 -9.61
C PHE A 235 -10.46 5.45 -11.09
N LEU A 236 -11.56 5.25 -11.82
CA LEU A 236 -11.66 5.66 -13.23
C LEU A 236 -11.97 7.15 -13.41
N ASP A 237 -12.28 7.88 -12.34
CA ASP A 237 -12.57 9.31 -12.37
C ASP A 237 -11.36 10.12 -11.86
N LYS A 238 -10.78 10.95 -12.75
CA LYS A 238 -9.65 11.84 -12.41
C LYS A 238 -10.03 12.86 -11.32
N GLY A 239 -11.31 13.20 -11.18
CA GLY A 239 -11.81 14.10 -10.15
C GLY A 239 -11.67 13.56 -8.72
N ASN A 240 -11.57 12.23 -8.56
CA ASN A 240 -11.51 11.60 -7.25
C ASN A 240 -10.12 11.63 -6.60
N TYR A 241 -9.05 11.97 -7.33
CA TYR A 241 -7.68 11.87 -6.83
C TYR A 241 -7.20 13.11 -6.06
N PRO A 242 -6.46 12.95 -4.95
CA PRO A 242 -6.00 11.67 -4.38
C PRO A 242 -7.08 10.85 -3.66
N ILE A 243 -7.01 9.51 -3.81
CA ILE A 243 -7.94 8.55 -3.19
C ILE A 243 -7.23 7.82 -2.05
N LEU A 244 -7.89 7.71 -0.91
CA LEU A 244 -7.52 6.77 0.15
C LEU A 244 -8.58 5.69 0.27
N PHE A 245 -8.21 4.41 0.37
CA PHE A 245 -9.14 3.36 0.79
C PHE A 245 -8.72 2.75 2.12
N SER A 246 -9.69 2.52 3.00
CA SER A 246 -9.46 2.02 4.35
C SER A 246 -10.33 0.82 4.69
N SER A 247 -9.81 0.00 5.60
CA SER A 247 -10.57 -1.04 6.32
C SER A 247 -10.12 -1.00 7.78
N ASP A 248 -10.47 -1.95 8.64
CA ASP A 248 -10.09 -1.88 10.05
C ASP A 248 -8.55 -1.83 10.24
N LEU A 249 -7.82 -2.77 9.62
CA LEU A 249 -6.34 -2.81 9.71
C LEU A 249 -5.63 -2.33 8.46
N GLY A 250 -6.38 -2.10 7.40
CA GLY A 250 -5.80 -1.82 6.10
C GLY A 250 -5.03 -3.01 5.54
N LYS A 251 -5.29 -4.25 6.00
CA LYS A 251 -4.57 -5.49 5.62
C LYS A 251 -5.40 -6.36 4.69
N ASP A 252 -6.55 -6.85 5.13
CA ASP A 252 -7.30 -7.89 4.42
C ASP A 252 -8.22 -7.30 3.34
N GLY A 253 -9.34 -6.67 3.71
CA GLY A 253 -10.25 -6.05 2.74
C GLY A 253 -9.57 -4.97 1.88
N ALA A 254 -8.83 -4.05 2.51
CA ALA A 254 -8.02 -3.07 1.79
C ALA A 254 -6.90 -3.74 0.97
N GLY A 255 -6.30 -4.83 1.45
CA GLY A 255 -5.26 -5.54 0.68
C GLY A 255 -5.79 -6.29 -0.52
N PHE A 256 -7.02 -6.80 -0.44
CA PHE A 256 -7.68 -7.39 -1.59
C PHE A 256 -8.00 -6.31 -2.63
N LEU A 257 -8.53 -5.14 -2.23
CA LEU A 257 -8.70 -4.02 -3.16
C LEU A 257 -7.37 -3.56 -3.77
N ALA A 258 -6.30 -3.49 -2.97
CA ALA A 258 -4.95 -3.18 -3.47
C ALA A 258 -4.45 -4.21 -4.50
N ASN A 259 -4.69 -5.51 -4.24
CA ASN A 259 -4.34 -6.59 -5.17
C ASN A 259 -5.10 -6.46 -6.50
N LEU A 260 -6.40 -6.18 -6.46
CA LEU A 260 -7.21 -5.94 -7.67
C LEU A 260 -6.75 -4.69 -8.43
N LEU A 261 -6.44 -3.60 -7.72
CA LEU A 261 -5.94 -2.37 -8.32
C LEU A 261 -4.61 -2.60 -9.03
N PHE A 262 -3.65 -3.24 -8.37
CA PHE A 262 -2.35 -3.53 -8.97
C PHE A 262 -2.43 -4.54 -10.12
N SER A 263 -3.33 -5.53 -10.03
CA SER A 263 -3.62 -6.45 -11.14
C SER A 263 -4.14 -5.69 -12.36
N ALA A 264 -5.03 -4.71 -12.17
CA ALA A 264 -5.54 -3.85 -13.25
C ALA A 264 -4.44 -2.95 -13.86
N LEU A 265 -3.41 -2.63 -13.08
CA LEU A 265 -2.24 -1.88 -13.52
C LEU A 265 -1.14 -2.76 -14.11
N SER A 266 -1.35 -4.08 -14.19
CA SER A 266 -0.37 -5.06 -14.69
C SER A 266 0.94 -5.09 -13.90
N VAL A 267 0.86 -4.83 -12.59
CA VAL A 267 1.99 -5.02 -11.65
C VAL A 267 2.23 -6.51 -11.45
N PRO A 268 3.49 -6.99 -11.42
CA PRO A 268 3.80 -8.41 -11.25
C PRO A 268 3.23 -9.01 -9.94
N ASP A 269 2.75 -10.25 -10.01
CA ASP A 269 2.15 -10.96 -8.87
C ASP A 269 3.06 -11.04 -7.64
N GLU A 270 4.37 -11.20 -7.84
CA GLU A 270 5.37 -11.21 -6.77
C GLU A 270 5.37 -9.86 -6.04
N THR A 271 5.43 -8.76 -6.79
CA THR A 271 5.35 -7.40 -6.24
C THR A 271 4.03 -7.12 -5.51
N ILE A 272 2.91 -7.63 -6.03
CA ILE A 272 1.60 -7.54 -5.35
C ILE A 272 1.63 -8.31 -4.03
N THR A 273 2.27 -9.49 -4.01
CA THR A 273 2.45 -10.30 -2.81
C THR A 273 3.30 -9.57 -1.78
N ASP A 274 4.43 -8.99 -2.19
CA ASP A 274 5.33 -8.27 -1.31
C ASP A 274 4.65 -7.04 -0.71
N ASN A 275 3.83 -6.31 -1.49
CA ASN A 275 3.02 -5.21 -0.97
C ASN A 275 2.05 -5.66 0.14
N TYR A 276 1.43 -6.82 -0.04
CA TYR A 276 0.55 -7.41 0.97
C TYR A 276 1.32 -7.82 2.23
N LEU A 277 2.44 -8.52 2.08
CA LEU A 277 3.29 -8.96 3.18
C LEU A 277 3.91 -7.78 3.96
N GLU A 278 4.11 -6.64 3.30
CA GLU A 278 4.57 -5.39 3.92
C GLU A 278 3.66 -4.98 5.09
N SER A 279 2.38 -5.35 5.11
CA SER A 279 1.47 -5.08 6.23
C SER A 279 1.98 -5.63 7.57
N ASN A 280 2.79 -6.70 7.59
CA ASN A 280 3.41 -7.21 8.82
C ASN A 280 4.35 -6.20 9.50
N ASN A 281 4.90 -5.24 8.74
CA ASN A 281 5.77 -4.21 9.29
C ASN A 281 4.99 -3.10 10.02
N TYR A 282 3.68 -2.98 9.76
CA TYR A 282 2.89 -1.84 10.20
C TYR A 282 1.66 -2.21 11.02
N VAL A 283 1.21 -3.46 10.95
CA VAL A 283 0.16 -4.00 11.82
C VAL A 283 0.86 -4.62 13.02
N THR A 284 0.84 -3.94 14.16
CA THR A 284 1.50 -4.40 15.39
C THR A 284 0.50 -4.76 16.48
N LEU A 285 0.81 -5.83 17.23
CA LEU A 285 0.01 -6.34 18.35
C LEU A 285 -0.31 -5.29 19.42
N SER A 286 0.64 -4.39 19.69
CA SER A 286 0.49 -3.36 20.72
C SER A 286 -0.64 -2.37 20.42
N ARG A 287 -0.91 -2.08 19.14
CA ARG A 287 -2.07 -1.27 18.73
C ARG A 287 -3.38 -2.07 18.69
N PHE A 288 -3.28 -3.40 18.76
CA PHE A 288 -4.40 -4.34 18.84
C PHE A 288 -4.86 -4.64 20.26
N ALA A 289 -4.07 -4.31 21.28
CA ALA A 289 -4.39 -4.56 22.69
C ALA A 289 -5.69 -3.89 23.17
N GLY A 290 -6.25 -2.95 22.39
CA GLY A 290 -7.58 -2.38 22.63
C GLY A 290 -8.75 -3.08 21.93
N ILE A 291 -8.51 -4.10 21.09
CA ILE A 291 -9.52 -4.79 20.26
C ILE A 291 -9.97 -6.11 20.88
N ALA A 292 -9.05 -6.84 21.50
CA ALA A 292 -9.37 -7.95 22.37
C ALA A 292 -8.98 -7.54 23.79
N ASP A 293 -9.75 -7.94 24.79
CA ASP A 293 -9.21 -8.01 26.15
C ASP A 293 -8.20 -9.16 26.15
N ILE A 294 -7.03 -8.94 25.51
CA ILE A 294 -6.00 -9.95 25.25
C ILE A 294 -5.62 -10.63 26.56
N SER A 295 -5.73 -9.91 27.68
CA SER A 295 -5.52 -10.40 29.04
C SER A 295 -6.41 -11.59 29.44
N THR A 296 -7.50 -11.83 28.70
CA THR A 296 -8.47 -12.91 28.95
C THR A 296 -8.35 -14.08 27.97
N LEU A 297 -7.46 -14.00 26.97
CA LEU A 297 -7.30 -15.05 25.97
C LEU A 297 -6.46 -16.21 26.52
N SER A 298 -6.77 -17.44 26.09
CA SER A 298 -5.89 -18.60 26.32
C SER A 298 -4.63 -18.50 25.45
N PRO A 299 -3.52 -19.18 25.81
CA PRO A 299 -2.31 -19.21 24.99
C PRO A 299 -2.56 -19.69 23.54
N GLU A 300 -3.52 -20.59 23.33
CA GLU A 300 -3.93 -21.07 22.02
C GLU A 300 -4.69 -20.00 21.23
N ALA A 301 -5.60 -19.26 21.88
CA ALA A 301 -6.32 -18.14 21.27
C ALA A 301 -5.38 -16.97 20.95
N GLU A 302 -4.37 -16.71 21.77
CA GLU A 302 -3.31 -15.74 21.47
C GLU A 302 -2.52 -16.13 20.20
N LYS A 303 -2.14 -17.40 20.06
CA LYS A 303 -1.48 -17.90 18.84
C LYS A 303 -2.37 -17.79 17.61
N ALA A 304 -3.67 -18.07 17.76
CA ALA A 304 -4.63 -17.91 16.67
C ALA A 304 -4.78 -16.43 16.27
N LEU A 305 -4.89 -15.53 17.26
CA LEU A 305 -4.91 -14.09 17.03
C LEU A 305 -3.67 -13.62 16.26
N LEU A 306 -2.46 -14.06 16.65
CA LEU A 306 -1.23 -13.73 15.93
C LEU A 306 -1.29 -14.07 14.43
N VAL A 307 -1.88 -15.22 14.09
CA VAL A 307 -2.08 -15.62 12.68
C VAL A 307 -3.08 -14.69 11.99
N LEU A 308 -4.22 -14.40 12.61
CA LEU A 308 -5.25 -13.51 12.04
C LEU A 308 -4.71 -12.09 11.78
N LEU A 309 -3.79 -11.62 12.63
CA LEU A 309 -3.17 -10.29 12.51
C LEU A 309 -2.03 -10.24 11.49
N SER A 310 -1.41 -11.38 11.18
CA SER A 310 -0.35 -11.44 10.18
C SER A 310 -0.87 -11.36 8.75
N ALA A 311 -0.04 -10.91 7.84
CA ALA A 311 -0.18 -11.12 6.41
C ALA A 311 0.68 -12.34 6.02
N ASP A 312 0.08 -13.37 5.44
CA ASP A 312 0.78 -14.60 5.09
C ASP A 312 0.39 -15.05 3.67
N ASN A 313 1.39 -15.41 2.85
CA ASN A 313 1.16 -15.81 1.47
C ASN A 313 0.25 -17.06 1.36
N SER A 314 0.25 -17.92 2.37
CA SER A 314 -0.62 -19.11 2.44
C SER A 314 -2.10 -18.76 2.47
N PHE A 315 -2.49 -17.56 2.90
CA PHE A 315 -3.88 -17.10 2.89
C PHE A 315 -4.36 -16.82 1.46
N LEU A 316 -3.46 -16.42 0.56
CA LEU A 316 -3.77 -16.11 -0.83
C LEU A 316 -3.74 -17.34 -1.74
N SER A 317 -3.21 -18.48 -1.29
CA SER A 317 -3.03 -19.66 -2.15
C SER A 317 -4.36 -20.22 -2.68
N PRO A 318 -5.39 -20.49 -1.85
CA PRO A 318 -6.67 -21.00 -2.34
C PRO A 318 -7.39 -20.01 -3.25
N LEU A 319 -7.29 -18.71 -2.94
CA LEU A 319 -7.79 -17.62 -3.77
C LEU A 319 -7.17 -17.68 -5.17
N ARG A 320 -5.83 -17.75 -5.28
CA ARG A 320 -5.12 -17.83 -6.57
C ARG A 320 -5.51 -19.08 -7.35
N GLN A 321 -5.63 -20.22 -6.66
CA GLN A 321 -6.08 -21.46 -7.29
C GLN A 321 -7.49 -21.33 -7.85
N LYS A 322 -8.41 -20.72 -7.09
CA LYS A 322 -9.78 -20.49 -7.54
C LYS A 322 -9.85 -19.53 -8.73
N VAL A 323 -9.10 -18.44 -8.69
CA VAL A 323 -9.01 -17.50 -9.82
C VAL A 323 -8.49 -18.20 -11.07
N ARG A 324 -7.41 -18.98 -10.95
CA ARG A 324 -6.87 -19.75 -12.08
C ARG A 324 -7.85 -20.77 -12.63
N ALA A 325 -8.58 -21.48 -11.77
CA ALA A 325 -9.52 -22.52 -12.17
C ALA A 325 -10.77 -21.95 -12.85
N ASP A 326 -11.35 -20.88 -12.29
CA ASP A 326 -12.64 -20.36 -12.71
C ASP A 326 -12.52 -19.28 -13.80
N TYR A 327 -11.40 -18.55 -13.83
CA TYR A 327 -11.22 -17.37 -14.70
C TYR A 327 -9.91 -17.38 -15.50
N GLY A 328 -8.92 -18.20 -15.14
CA GLY A 328 -7.59 -18.23 -15.76
C GLY A 328 -6.60 -17.29 -15.07
N THR A 329 -6.90 -15.99 -15.04
CA THR A 329 -6.04 -14.94 -14.47
C THR A 329 -6.84 -13.87 -13.72
N PHE A 330 -6.16 -13.07 -12.88
CA PHE A 330 -6.81 -11.93 -12.21
C PHE A 330 -7.36 -10.89 -13.20
N PRO A 331 -6.66 -10.49 -14.26
CA PRO A 331 -7.23 -9.61 -15.30
C PRO A 331 -8.50 -10.16 -15.95
N GLU A 332 -8.58 -11.47 -16.18
CA GLU A 332 -9.81 -12.10 -16.69
C GLU A 332 -10.93 -12.02 -15.65
N TYR A 333 -10.64 -12.33 -14.38
CA TYR A 333 -11.59 -12.15 -13.27
C TYR A 333 -12.11 -10.71 -13.17
N LEU A 334 -11.24 -9.70 -13.29
CA LEU A 334 -11.64 -8.28 -13.30
C LEU A 334 -12.67 -8.02 -14.40
N GLY A 335 -12.43 -8.52 -15.61
CA GLY A 335 -13.33 -8.35 -16.75
C GLY A 335 -14.66 -9.09 -16.59
N SER A 336 -14.61 -10.38 -16.30
CA SER A 336 -15.77 -11.27 -16.32
C SER A 336 -16.64 -11.18 -15.08
N ALA A 337 -16.04 -11.06 -13.89
CA ALA A 337 -16.78 -11.06 -12.62
C ALA A 337 -17.05 -9.65 -12.10
N LEU A 338 -16.12 -8.71 -12.27
CA LEU A 338 -16.26 -7.35 -11.73
C LEU A 338 -16.77 -6.33 -12.76
N GLY A 339 -16.95 -6.74 -14.02
CA GLY A 339 -17.33 -5.82 -15.09
C GLY A 339 -16.28 -4.70 -15.29
N PHE A 340 -15.00 -5.02 -15.07
CA PHE A 340 -13.86 -4.13 -15.22
C PHE A 340 -13.01 -4.60 -16.42
N PRO A 341 -13.50 -4.40 -17.67
CA PRO A 341 -12.89 -4.96 -18.86
C PRO A 341 -11.52 -4.32 -19.17
N PRO A 342 -10.75 -4.87 -20.14
CA PRO A 342 -9.44 -4.33 -20.54
C PRO A 342 -9.43 -2.82 -20.85
N LYS A 343 -10.52 -2.26 -21.38
CA LYS A 343 -10.66 -0.82 -21.62
C LYS A 343 -10.63 0.00 -20.32
N SER A 344 -11.21 -0.51 -19.24
CA SER A 344 -11.15 0.11 -17.92
C SER A 344 -9.75 0.01 -17.33
N CYS A 345 -9.07 -1.13 -17.47
CA CYS A 345 -7.67 -1.29 -17.08
C CYS A 345 -6.75 -0.30 -17.81
N ALA A 346 -6.88 -0.17 -19.14
CA ALA A 346 -6.10 0.78 -19.93
C ALA A 346 -6.34 2.24 -19.48
N LYS A 347 -7.60 2.63 -19.28
CA LYS A 347 -7.93 3.96 -18.75
C LYS A 347 -7.31 4.20 -17.37
N LEU A 348 -7.31 3.19 -16.50
CA LEU A 348 -6.72 3.27 -15.18
C LEU A 348 -5.19 3.42 -15.27
N GLN A 349 -4.53 2.68 -16.15
CA GLN A 349 -3.10 2.78 -16.42
C GLN A 349 -2.71 4.19 -16.93
N ASP A 350 -3.53 4.81 -17.79
CA ASP A 350 -3.30 6.20 -18.24
C ASP A 350 -3.38 7.23 -17.09
N ILE A 351 -4.20 6.93 -16.07
CA ILE A 351 -4.38 7.80 -14.91
C ILE A 351 -3.28 7.58 -13.87
N LEU A 352 -2.87 6.34 -13.63
CA LEU A 352 -2.08 5.96 -12.47
C LEU A 352 -0.64 5.58 -12.77
N LEU A 353 -0.22 5.47 -14.02
CA LEU A 353 1.17 5.18 -14.36
C LEU A 353 1.82 6.42 -14.98
N TYR A 354 3.12 6.63 -14.72
CA TYR A 354 3.92 7.65 -15.40
C TYR A 354 3.98 7.42 -16.91
#